data_AF-A0A961CUZ9-F1
#
_entry.id   AF-A0A961CUZ9-F1
#
_cell.length_a   1.000
_cell.length_b   1.000
_cell.length_c   1.000
_cell.angle_alpha   90.00
_cell.angle_beta   90.00
_cell.angle_gamma   90.00
#
_symmetry.space_group_name_H-M   'P 1'
#
loop_
_entity.id
_entity.type
_entity.pdbx_description
1 polymer ?
#
loop_
_entity_poly.entity_id
_entity_poly.type
_entity_poly.pdbx_seq_one_letter_code
_entity_poly.pdbx_strand_id
1 'polypeptide(L)'
;MALLVGAGVACAPGTPQAVLNVPGNYVANLWNPPPGYQQGAVASVIMCLDSTSAVRLETGDGGQGSVGVIRLEWAGSTYAPVGTGSAITLTTPVLSPGCGTLTFGPDCCHVDNYLAIKATKV
;
A
#
# COMPACT_ATOMS: atom_id res chain seq x y z
N MET A 1 40.94 -13.13 0.54
CA MET A 1 39.83 -12.18 0.39
C MET A 1 38.54 -12.97 0.37
N ALA A 2 37.82 -13.04 1.49
CA ALA A 2 36.52 -13.68 1.57
C ALA A 2 35.45 -12.58 1.49
N LEU A 3 34.68 -12.60 0.42
CA LEU A 3 33.55 -11.72 0.20
C LEU A 3 32.45 -12.15 1.18
N LEU A 4 32.27 -11.39 2.27
CA LEU A 4 31.10 -11.52 3.14
C LEU A 4 29.89 -10.99 2.37
N VAL A 5 29.22 -11.88 1.65
CA VAL A 5 27.84 -11.68 1.19
C VAL A 5 26.98 -11.68 2.44
N GLY A 6 26.70 -10.47 2.94
CA GLY A 6 25.78 -10.26 4.05
C GLY A 6 24.41 -10.79 3.68
N ALA A 7 24.02 -11.85 4.39
CA ALA A 7 22.80 -12.59 4.25
C ALA A 7 21.55 -11.70 4.29
N GLY A 8 20.55 -12.14 3.52
CA GLY A 8 19.28 -11.45 3.32
C GLY A 8 18.64 -10.99 4.61
N VAL A 9 18.27 -9.72 4.63
CA VAL A 9 17.18 -9.21 5.45
C VAL A 9 15.95 -10.02 5.09
N ALA A 10 15.58 -10.95 5.98
CA ALA A 10 14.22 -11.45 6.03
C ALA A 10 13.32 -10.22 6.16
N CYS A 11 12.55 -9.91 5.11
CA CYS A 11 11.54 -8.86 5.17
C CYS A 11 10.61 -9.20 6.33
N ALA A 12 10.67 -8.40 7.41
CA ALA A 12 9.71 -8.49 8.48
C ALA A 12 8.31 -8.22 7.89
N PRO A 13 7.26 -8.90 8.38
CA PRO A 13 5.88 -8.54 8.04
C PRO A 13 5.70 -7.03 8.29
N GLY A 14 5.40 -6.26 7.23
CA GLY A 14 5.27 -4.80 7.30
C GLY A 14 6.43 -3.98 6.69
N THR A 15 7.44 -4.61 6.09
CA THR A 15 8.46 -3.88 5.32
C THR A 15 7.88 -3.45 3.95
N PRO A 16 7.97 -2.16 3.56
CA PRO A 16 7.45 -1.70 2.27
C PRO A 16 8.13 -2.41 1.09
N GLN A 17 7.32 -2.91 0.15
CA GLN A 17 7.81 -3.78 -0.93
C GLN A 17 8.09 -3.05 -2.25
N ALA A 18 7.58 -1.82 -2.40
CA ALA A 18 7.74 -1.03 -3.62
C ALA A 18 7.62 0.47 -3.31
N VAL A 19 7.99 1.29 -4.30
CA VAL A 19 7.77 2.74 -4.30
C VAL A 19 6.70 3.09 -5.34
N LEU A 20 5.64 3.77 -4.91
CA LEU A 20 4.57 4.31 -5.74
C LEU A 20 4.75 5.84 -5.82
N ASN A 21 5.16 6.34 -6.99
CA ASN A 21 5.19 7.78 -7.24
C ASN A 21 3.78 8.30 -7.57
N VAL A 22 3.41 9.45 -7.02
CA VAL A 22 2.09 10.07 -7.26
C VAL A 22 2.21 11.14 -8.36
N PRO A 23 1.38 11.10 -9.42
CA PRO A 23 0.33 10.11 -9.68
C PRO A 23 0.88 8.76 -10.20
N GLY A 24 0.19 7.67 -9.87
CA GLY A 24 0.59 6.33 -10.29
C GLY A 24 -0.37 5.23 -9.83
N ASN A 25 -0.13 4.00 -10.31
CA ASN A 25 -0.91 2.81 -9.95
C ASN A 25 0.03 1.72 -9.41
N TYR A 26 -0.50 0.88 -8.52
CA TYR A 26 0.21 -0.27 -7.96
C TYR A 26 -0.74 -1.46 -7.80
N VAL A 27 -0.28 -2.67 -8.10
CA VAL A 27 -1.06 -3.91 -7.94
C VAL A 27 -0.29 -4.87 -7.06
N ALA A 28 -0.89 -5.30 -5.95
CA ALA A 28 -0.36 -6.34 -5.08
C ALA A 28 -1.04 -7.68 -5.37
N ASN A 29 -0.27 -8.75 -5.53
CA ASN A 29 -0.80 -10.11 -5.57
C ASN A 29 -0.88 -10.67 -4.13
N LEU A 30 -2.05 -11.14 -3.72
CA LEU A 30 -2.34 -11.55 -2.34
C LEU A 30 -2.34 -13.08 -2.17
N TRP A 31 -2.44 -13.84 -3.26
CA TRP A 31 -2.55 -15.31 -3.23
C TRP A 31 -1.20 -16.04 -3.27
N ASN A 32 -0.18 -15.40 -3.84
CA ASN A 32 1.21 -15.87 -3.80
C ASN A 32 2.07 -14.81 -3.13
N PRO A 33 2.04 -14.71 -1.78
CA PRO A 33 2.85 -13.74 -1.08
C PRO A 33 4.31 -13.88 -1.50
N PRO A 34 5.01 -12.79 -1.83
CA PRO A 34 6.46 -12.82 -1.94
C PRO A 34 7.06 -13.46 -0.67
N PRO A 35 8.21 -14.16 -0.76
CA PRO A 35 8.85 -14.76 0.41
C PRO A 35 8.92 -13.74 1.57
N GLY A 36 8.28 -14.04 2.71
CA GLY A 36 8.21 -13.14 3.87
C GLY A 36 6.81 -12.82 4.41
N TYR A 37 5.73 -13.23 3.74
CA TYR A 37 4.35 -13.01 4.22
C TYR A 37 3.69 -14.29 4.75
N GLN A 38 3.29 -14.29 6.03
CA GLN A 38 2.37 -15.29 6.58
C GLN A 38 0.92 -14.86 6.30
N GLN A 39 0.04 -15.82 6.03
CA GLN A 39 -1.36 -15.60 5.63
C GLN A 39 -2.11 -14.63 6.56
N GLY A 40 -2.80 -13.64 5.97
CA GLY A 40 -3.40 -12.47 6.63
C GLY A 40 -3.11 -11.17 5.86
N ALA A 41 -3.11 -11.24 4.52
CA ALA A 41 -2.21 -10.54 3.61
C ALA A 41 -2.48 -9.03 3.43
N VAL A 42 -1.94 -8.19 4.32
CA VAL A 42 -1.90 -6.73 4.13
C VAL A 42 -0.61 -6.34 3.43
N ALA A 43 -0.63 -5.77 2.23
CA ALA A 43 0.54 -5.25 1.52
C ALA A 43 0.92 -3.83 1.96
N SER A 44 2.20 -3.48 1.89
CA SER A 44 2.71 -2.13 2.18
C SER A 44 3.63 -1.62 1.08
N VAL A 45 3.46 -0.36 0.69
CA VAL A 45 4.30 0.36 -0.29
C VAL A 45 4.69 1.75 0.24
N ILE A 46 5.85 2.24 -0.17
CA ILE A 46 6.21 3.65 0.04
C ILE A 46 5.52 4.47 -1.05
N MET A 47 4.65 5.39 -0.67
CA MET A 47 4.08 6.36 -1.61
C MET A 47 4.88 7.65 -1.55
N CYS A 48 5.31 8.18 -2.68
CA CYS A 48 6.11 9.40 -2.77
C CYS A 48 5.43 10.48 -3.59
N LEU A 49 5.54 11.72 -3.11
CA LEU A 49 4.98 12.93 -3.69
C LEU A 49 6.09 13.98 -3.84
N ASP A 50 6.26 14.48 -5.05
CA ASP A 50 7.27 15.46 -5.46
C ASP A 50 6.88 16.92 -5.15
N SER A 51 5.59 17.21 -5.03
CA SER A 51 5.05 18.55 -4.88
C SER A 51 3.87 18.60 -3.91
N THR A 52 3.71 19.69 -3.16
CA THR A 52 2.56 19.90 -2.27
C THR A 52 1.23 19.70 -2.99
N SER A 53 0.44 18.70 -2.59
CA SER A 53 -0.86 18.37 -3.22
C SER A 53 -1.68 17.45 -2.32
N ALA A 54 -3.00 17.47 -2.48
CA ALA A 54 -3.85 16.42 -1.92
C ALA A 54 -3.75 15.17 -2.80
N VAL A 55 -3.86 13.99 -2.19
CA VAL A 55 -3.79 12.72 -2.90
C VAL A 55 -5.13 12.01 -2.76
N ARG A 56 -5.71 11.62 -3.89
CA ARG A 56 -6.85 10.71 -3.95
C ARG A 56 -6.35 9.30 -4.20
N LEU A 57 -6.62 8.45 -3.23
CA LEU A 57 -6.36 7.02 -3.25
C LEU A 57 -7.65 6.29 -3.57
N GLU A 58 -7.59 5.43 -4.58
CA GLU A 58 -8.71 4.61 -5.03
C GLU A 58 -8.25 3.16 -5.04
N THR A 59 -9.00 2.29 -4.38
CA THR A 59 -8.77 0.85 -4.46
C THR A 59 -9.70 0.20 -5.48
N GLY A 60 -9.27 -0.89 -6.11
CA GLY A 60 -10.13 -1.66 -7.01
C GLY A 60 -10.19 -1.12 -8.45
N ASP A 61 -9.35 -0.15 -8.82
CA ASP A 61 -9.20 0.27 -10.24
C ASP A 61 -8.58 -0.90 -11.04
N GLY A 62 -9.42 -1.63 -11.77
CA GLY A 62 -9.04 -2.80 -12.55
C GLY A 62 -8.92 -4.12 -11.76
N GLY A 63 -9.44 -4.20 -10.53
CA GLY A 63 -9.37 -5.40 -9.68
C GLY A 63 -10.65 -5.77 -8.92
N GLN A 64 -10.63 -6.90 -8.20
CA GLN A 64 -11.71 -7.28 -7.28
C GLN A 64 -11.60 -6.40 -6.02
N GLY A 65 -12.74 -5.82 -5.63
CA GLY A 65 -12.79 -4.53 -4.93
C GLY A 65 -12.98 -4.58 -3.42
N SER A 66 -12.84 -5.71 -2.73
CA SER A 66 -13.12 -5.72 -1.28
C SER A 66 -11.88 -5.43 -0.46
N VAL A 67 -11.74 -4.17 -0.06
CA VAL A 67 -10.67 -3.72 0.83
C VAL A 67 -11.16 -3.72 2.27
N GLY A 68 -10.50 -4.51 3.11
CA GLY A 68 -10.73 -4.55 4.55
C GLY A 68 -9.91 -3.52 5.32
N VAL A 69 -8.77 -3.11 4.75
CA VAL A 69 -7.89 -2.13 5.37
C VAL A 69 -7.22 -1.27 4.32
N ILE A 70 -7.23 0.04 4.51
CA ILE A 70 -6.34 1.00 3.86
C ILE A 70 -5.89 2.02 4.90
N ARG A 71 -4.58 2.23 4.98
CA ARG A 71 -3.94 3.09 5.98
C ARG A 71 -2.75 3.78 5.35
N LEU A 72 -2.78 5.10 5.32
CA LEU A 72 -1.65 5.93 4.91
C LEU A 72 -1.02 6.59 6.14
N GLU A 73 0.27 6.34 6.37
CA GLU A 73 1.09 7.11 7.30
C GLU A 73 1.92 8.15 6.54
N TRP A 74 1.76 9.43 6.85
CA TRP A 74 2.48 10.52 6.20
C TRP A 74 2.92 11.57 7.21
N ALA A 75 4.24 11.80 7.32
CA ALA A 75 4.82 12.81 8.21
C ALA A 75 4.24 12.81 9.64
N GLY A 76 4.04 11.61 10.22
CA GLY A 76 3.47 11.44 11.57
C GLY A 76 1.94 11.47 11.66
N SER A 77 1.23 11.71 10.55
CA SER A 77 -0.24 11.61 10.47
C SER A 77 -0.66 10.23 9.97
N THR A 78 -1.80 9.73 10.43
CA THR A 78 -2.42 8.48 9.96
C THR A 78 -3.79 8.78 9.34
N TYR A 79 -4.00 8.30 8.12
CA TYR A 79 -5.28 8.34 7.42
C TYR A 79 -5.77 6.91 7.17
N ALA A 80 -6.80 6.48 7.90
CA ALA A 80 -7.30 5.12 7.86
C ALA A 80 -8.83 5.12 7.84
N PRO A 81 -9.47 5.19 6.67
CA PRO A 81 -10.91 5.00 6.58
C PRO A 81 -11.27 3.58 7.02
N VAL A 82 -12.50 3.42 7.51
CA VAL A 82 -13.02 2.13 7.94
C VAL A 82 -13.18 1.23 6.71
N GLY A 83 -12.67 -0.01 6.79
CA GLY A 83 -12.89 -1.02 5.77
C GLY A 83 -14.35 -1.39 5.65
N THR A 84 -14.88 -1.40 4.43
CA THR A 84 -16.30 -1.64 4.16
C THR A 84 -16.55 -2.93 3.39
N GLY A 85 -15.50 -3.71 3.07
CA GLY A 85 -15.61 -4.85 2.16
C GLY A 85 -15.94 -4.44 0.73
N SER A 86 -15.74 -3.16 0.38
CA SER A 86 -15.98 -2.56 -0.94
C SER A 86 -14.81 -1.65 -1.33
N ALA A 87 -14.83 -1.15 -2.57
CA ALA A 87 -13.80 -0.23 -3.04
C ALA A 87 -13.83 1.05 -2.20
N ILE A 88 -12.66 1.45 -1.70
CA ILE A 88 -12.48 2.63 -0.87
C ILE A 88 -11.89 3.75 -1.72
N THR A 89 -12.45 4.95 -1.57
CA THR A 89 -11.83 6.19 -2.02
C THR A 89 -11.45 7.02 -0.79
N LEU A 90 -10.18 7.37 -0.68
CA LEU A 90 -9.63 8.21 0.39
C LEU A 90 -8.96 9.43 -0.24
N THR A 91 -9.44 10.62 0.09
CA THR A 91 -8.74 11.87 -0.27
C THR A 91 -8.05 12.41 0.97
N THR A 92 -6.73 12.59 0.89
CA THR A 92 -5.95 13.20 1.97
C THR A 92 -6.18 14.71 2.02
N PRO A 93 -5.90 15.38 3.15
CA PRO A 93 -5.58 16.81 3.10
C PRO A 93 -4.35 17.06 2.22
N VAL A 94 -4.05 18.33 1.94
CA VAL A 94 -2.84 18.71 1.20
C VAL A 94 -1.60 18.22 1.97
N LEU A 95 -0.82 17.35 1.33
CA LEU A 95 0.40 16.77 1.90
C LEU A 95 1.62 17.58 1.45
N SER A 96 2.63 17.67 2.32
CA SER A 96 3.94 18.18 1.92
C SER A 96 4.66 17.18 1.01
N PRO A 97 5.60 17.64 0.15
CA PRO A 97 6.48 16.75 -0.59
C PRO A 97 7.23 15.79 0.35
N GLY A 98 7.44 14.56 -0.09
CA GLY A 98 8.06 13.52 0.70
C GLY A 98 7.47 12.15 0.39
N CYS A 99 7.71 11.19 1.29
CA CYS A 99 7.14 9.86 1.17
C CYS A 99 6.47 9.42 2.47
N GLY A 100 5.45 8.58 2.34
CA GLY A 100 4.74 7.94 3.44
C GLY A 100 4.54 6.46 3.18
N THR A 101 4.09 5.73 4.19
CA THR A 101 3.82 4.30 4.08
C THR A 101 2.33 4.09 3.83
N LEU A 102 1.99 3.52 2.68
CA LEU A 102 0.63 3.09 2.37
C LEU A 102 0.51 1.58 2.60
N THR A 103 -0.41 1.21 3.46
CA THR A 103 -0.70 -0.17 3.84
C THR A 103 -2.13 -0.50 3.46
N PHE A 104 -2.36 -1.63 2.80
CA PHE A 104 -3.67 -2.01 2.30
C PHE A 104 -3.85 -3.53 2.23
N GLY A 105 -5.06 -4.04 2.39
CA GLY A 105 -5.30 -5.47 2.44
C GLY A 105 -6.77 -5.86 2.25
N PRO A 106 -7.01 -7.15 1.97
CA PRO A 106 -8.34 -7.67 1.73
C PRO A 106 -9.19 -7.64 3.00
N ASP A 107 -10.51 -7.68 2.82
CA ASP A 107 -11.43 -7.89 3.93
C ASP A 107 -11.34 -9.31 4.49
N CYS A 108 -11.56 -9.48 5.80
CA CYS A 108 -11.38 -10.79 6.47
C CYS A 108 -12.31 -11.89 5.93
N CYS A 109 -13.35 -11.49 5.20
CA CYS A 109 -14.34 -12.36 4.59
C CYS A 109 -14.27 -12.39 3.05
N HIS A 110 -13.33 -11.67 2.41
CA HIS A 110 -13.16 -11.70 0.95
C HIS A 110 -11.73 -12.08 0.56
N VAL A 111 -11.61 -13.14 -0.25
CA VAL A 111 -10.31 -13.63 -0.71
C VAL A 111 -10.07 -13.11 -2.13
N ASP A 112 -9.71 -11.84 -2.23
CA ASP A 112 -9.28 -11.27 -3.50
C ASP A 112 -7.87 -11.78 -3.84
N ASN A 113 -7.68 -12.21 -5.09
CA ASN A 113 -6.38 -12.72 -5.55
C ASN A 113 -5.34 -11.60 -5.74
N TYR A 114 -5.79 -10.38 -6.01
CA TYR A 114 -4.95 -9.19 -6.15
C TYR A 114 -5.71 -7.93 -5.76
N LEU A 115 -5.00 -6.92 -5.29
CA LEU A 115 -5.56 -5.60 -4.99
C LEU A 115 -4.81 -4.51 -5.77
N ALA A 116 -5.58 -3.69 -6.48
CA ALA A 116 -5.07 -2.53 -7.20
C ALA A 116 -5.31 -1.24 -6.42
N ILE A 117 -4.32 -0.37 -6.41
CA ILE A 117 -4.33 0.96 -5.83
C ILE A 117 -3.98 1.96 -6.93
N LYS A 118 -4.74 3.06 -6.97
CA LYS A 118 -4.46 4.23 -7.77
C LYS A 118 -4.31 5.45 -6.88
N ALA A 119 -3.24 6.19 -7.10
CA ALA A 119 -2.96 7.45 -6.44
C ALA A 119 -2.96 8.58 -7.48
N THR A 120 -3.80 9.59 -7.29
CA THR A 120 -3.86 10.77 -8.15
C THR A 120 -3.68 12.04 -7.34
N LYS A 121 -3.03 13.04 -7.93
CA LYS A 121 -2.98 14.40 -7.37
C LYS A 121 -4.34 15.06 -7.56
N VAL A 122 -4.80 15.80 -6.55
CA VAL A 122 -6.02 16.61 -6.56
C VAL A 122 -5.66 18.07 -6.30
#